data_AF-A0A9E4BAU6-F1
#
_entry.id   AF-A0A9E4BAU6-F1
#
_cell.length_a   1.000
_cell.length_b   1.000
_cell.length_c   1.000
_cell.angle_alpha   90.00
_cell.angle_beta   90.00
_cell.angle_gamma   90.00
#
_symmetry.space_group_name_H-M   'P 1'
#
loop_
_entity.id
_entity.type
_entity.pdbx_description
1 polymer ?
#
loop_
_entity_poly.entity_id
_entity_poly.type
_entity_poly.pdbx_seq_one_letter_code
_entity_poly.pdbx_strand_id
1 'polypeptide(L)'
;MTISLDPIRDDLIAWAESLHLPDTGAFRNGDAPAPSLPSTLFITYILYSMNALDAVALDRAKWIAWIQSQQSEQDGTFVFPPSDRRGIAFWNAVRALNMLDAQVLRSPDNQRGATTVAGLRQWFKTWKSSGHTHHEVLALAPMLVSHPDPAWIQAFFEELAAQQHPALGTWPAEGPTNISRTFAYSLIYTGMDKLPPQAEKIVDAMLILQEKNGFWHGRPNFSTMDAVYLLSRLPKATGWRNRAFWQCRVIEEALADQGKA
;
A
#
# COMPACT_ATOMS: atom_id res chain seq x y z
N MET A 1 8.60 20.76 -11.46
CA MET A 1 7.60 20.25 -12.40
C MET A 1 6.47 19.64 -11.57
N THR A 2 5.31 20.28 -11.54
CA THR A 2 4.12 19.74 -10.88
C THR A 2 3.40 18.90 -11.93
N ILE A 3 3.32 17.58 -11.74
CA ILE A 3 2.47 16.74 -12.58
C ILE A 3 1.04 17.10 -12.20
N SER A 4 0.30 17.72 -13.12
CA SER A 4 -1.13 17.95 -12.96
C SER A 4 -1.87 16.68 -13.39
N LEU A 5 -2.75 16.18 -12.52
CA LEU A 5 -3.69 15.11 -12.85
C LEU A 5 -4.97 15.66 -13.52
N ASP A 6 -5.09 16.97 -13.68
CA ASP A 6 -6.28 17.63 -14.22
C ASP A 6 -6.72 17.04 -15.57
N PRO A 7 -5.82 16.63 -16.50
CA PRO A 7 -6.25 16.08 -17.78
C PRO A 7 -7.00 14.74 -17.70
N ILE A 8 -6.83 13.96 -16.62
CA ILE A 8 -7.52 12.66 -16.44
C ILE A 8 -8.48 12.68 -15.25
N ARG A 9 -8.56 13.80 -14.53
CA ARG A 9 -9.34 13.91 -13.29
C ARG A 9 -10.82 13.67 -13.56
N ASP A 10 -11.37 14.38 -14.55
CA ASP A 10 -12.79 14.29 -14.88
C ASP A 10 -13.14 12.91 -15.43
N ASP A 11 -12.25 12.31 -16.24
CA ASP A 11 -12.40 10.94 -16.74
C ASP A 11 -12.43 9.91 -15.59
N LEU A 12 -11.57 10.08 -14.58
CA LEU A 12 -11.54 9.19 -13.42
C LEU A 12 -12.76 9.37 -12.50
N ILE A 13 -13.27 10.60 -12.38
CA ILE A 13 -14.52 10.88 -11.65
C ILE A 13 -15.69 10.22 -12.38
N ALA A 14 -15.84 10.46 -13.68
CA ALA A 14 -16.88 9.85 -14.51
C ALA A 14 -16.81 8.32 -14.50
N TRP A 15 -15.60 7.76 -14.51
CA TRP A 15 -15.39 6.33 -14.37
C TRP A 15 -15.84 5.81 -12.99
N ALA A 16 -15.47 6.50 -11.90
CA ALA A 16 -15.92 6.13 -10.56
C ALA A 16 -17.45 6.21 -10.42
N GLU A 17 -18.09 7.25 -10.97
CA GLU A 17 -19.54 7.41 -11.05
C GLU A 17 -20.20 6.24 -11.77
N SER A 18 -19.63 5.77 -12.89
CA SER A 18 -20.16 4.64 -13.65
C SER A 18 -20.15 3.31 -12.86
N LEU A 19 -19.35 3.23 -11.80
CA LEU A 19 -19.23 2.07 -10.92
C LEU A 19 -20.04 2.22 -9.62
N HIS A 20 -20.58 3.39 -9.33
CA HIS A 20 -21.34 3.64 -8.11
C HIS A 20 -22.73 2.96 -8.17
N LEU A 21 -23.15 2.39 -7.04
CA LEU A 21 -24.45 1.77 -6.83
C LEU A 21 -25.26 2.58 -5.81
N PRO A 22 -26.17 3.48 -6.24
CA PRO A 22 -26.87 4.43 -5.37
C PRO A 22 -27.64 3.82 -4.20
N ASP A 23 -28.17 2.60 -4.38
CA ASP A 23 -28.94 1.90 -3.35
C ASP A 23 -28.07 1.49 -2.15
N THR A 24 -26.78 1.22 -2.40
CA THR A 24 -25.84 0.77 -1.37
C THR A 24 -24.83 1.83 -0.96
N GLY A 25 -24.56 2.82 -1.81
CA GLY A 25 -23.48 3.79 -1.63
C GLY A 25 -22.08 3.22 -1.93
N ALA A 26 -22.00 2.01 -2.48
CA ALA A 26 -20.75 1.29 -2.74
C ALA A 26 -20.45 1.19 -4.24
N PHE A 27 -19.32 0.57 -4.58
CA PHE A 27 -18.86 0.47 -5.97
C PHE A 27 -18.71 -0.98 -6.41
N ARG A 28 -19.12 -1.26 -7.64
CA ARG A 28 -18.90 -2.56 -8.29
C ARG A 28 -17.48 -2.71 -8.82
N ASN A 29 -17.09 -3.96 -9.10
CA ASN A 29 -15.85 -4.27 -9.79
C ASN A 29 -16.11 -4.46 -11.30
N GLY A 30 -15.81 -3.44 -12.11
CA GLY A 30 -16.11 -3.49 -13.54
C GLY A 30 -17.60 -3.72 -13.80
N ASP A 31 -17.92 -4.74 -14.59
CA ASP A 31 -19.29 -5.06 -14.97
C ASP A 31 -20.08 -5.90 -13.96
N ALA A 32 -19.49 -6.23 -12.81
CA ALA A 32 -20.18 -7.01 -11.78
C ALA A 32 -21.45 -6.28 -11.27
N PRO A 33 -22.58 -6.98 -11.08
CA PRO A 33 -23.82 -6.33 -10.62
C PRO A 33 -23.79 -6.00 -9.11
N ALA A 34 -22.96 -6.69 -8.34
CA ALA A 34 -22.86 -6.53 -6.89
C ALA A 34 -21.71 -5.58 -6.51
N PRO A 35 -21.83 -4.86 -5.38
CA PRO A 35 -20.73 -4.07 -4.85
C PRO A 35 -19.55 -4.96 -4.44
N SER A 36 -18.35 -4.39 -4.50
CA SER A 36 -17.09 -5.05 -4.22
C SER A 36 -16.35 -4.25 -3.16
N LEU A 37 -15.98 -4.91 -2.05
CA LEU A 37 -15.22 -4.24 -0.99
C LEU A 37 -13.87 -3.73 -1.51
N PRO A 38 -13.02 -4.53 -2.19
CA PRO A 38 -11.78 -4.02 -2.78
C PRO A 38 -12.00 -2.80 -3.69
N SER A 39 -13.00 -2.85 -4.57
CA SER A 39 -13.27 -1.77 -5.53
C SER A 39 -13.73 -0.50 -4.81
N THR A 40 -14.62 -0.64 -3.84
CA THR A 40 -15.11 0.47 -3.01
C THR A 40 -13.96 1.17 -2.28
N LEU A 41 -13.05 0.40 -1.67
CA LEU A 41 -11.89 0.96 -0.96
C LEU A 41 -10.88 1.62 -1.91
N PHE A 42 -10.60 1.03 -3.07
CA PHE A 42 -9.66 1.59 -4.04
C PHE A 42 -10.20 2.84 -4.73
N ILE A 43 -11.51 2.91 -5.00
CA ILE A 43 -12.13 4.12 -5.52
C ILE A 43 -12.09 5.25 -4.49
N THR A 44 -12.23 4.95 -3.19
CA THR A 44 -11.97 5.95 -2.13
C THR A 44 -10.58 6.57 -2.28
N TYR A 45 -9.55 5.75 -2.51
CA TYR A 45 -8.19 6.25 -2.66
C TYR A 45 -7.98 7.09 -3.91
N ILE A 46 -8.57 6.68 -5.03
CA ILE A 46 -8.48 7.39 -6.29
C ILE A 46 -9.12 8.77 -6.12
N LEU A 47 -10.36 8.82 -5.63
CA LEU A 47 -11.09 10.08 -5.41
C LEU A 47 -10.42 10.97 -4.37
N TYR A 48 -9.91 10.42 -3.27
CA TYR A 48 -9.15 11.18 -2.27
C TYR A 48 -7.87 11.78 -2.86
N SER A 49 -7.11 11.00 -3.64
CA SER A 49 -5.84 11.45 -4.25
C SER A 49 -6.02 12.61 -5.23
N MET A 50 -7.22 12.79 -5.77
CA MET A 50 -7.57 13.88 -6.69
C MET A 50 -8.44 14.96 -6.02
N ASN A 51 -8.59 14.96 -4.69
CA ASN A 51 -9.49 15.88 -3.98
C ASN A 51 -10.91 15.90 -4.59
N ALA A 52 -11.48 14.72 -4.80
CA ALA A 52 -12.73 14.51 -5.51
C ALA A 52 -13.73 13.63 -4.73
N LEU A 53 -13.55 13.47 -3.41
CA LEU A 53 -14.49 12.74 -2.55
C LEU A 53 -15.88 13.39 -2.49
N ASP A 54 -15.97 14.70 -2.74
CA ASP A 54 -17.23 15.45 -2.84
C ASP A 54 -17.74 15.60 -4.27
N ALA A 55 -16.92 15.25 -5.28
CA ALA A 55 -17.25 15.49 -6.68
C ALA A 55 -18.28 14.48 -7.20
N VAL A 56 -18.19 13.24 -6.72
CA VAL A 56 -19.18 12.21 -7.01
C VAL A 56 -20.38 12.50 -6.10
N ALA A 57 -21.58 12.64 -6.67
CA ALA A 57 -22.83 12.90 -5.93
C ALA A 57 -23.26 11.68 -5.08
N LEU A 58 -22.40 11.31 -4.13
CA LEU A 58 -22.51 10.16 -3.28
C LEU A 58 -23.11 10.58 -1.95
N ASP A 59 -24.04 9.75 -1.47
CA ASP A 59 -24.38 9.76 -0.07
C ASP A 59 -23.19 9.19 0.72
N ARG A 60 -22.30 10.07 1.19
CA ARG A 60 -21.11 9.70 1.98
C ARG A 60 -21.48 8.85 3.19
N ALA A 61 -22.64 9.10 3.82
CA ALA A 61 -23.08 8.33 4.97
C ALA A 61 -23.42 6.88 4.56
N LYS A 62 -24.09 6.66 3.42
CA LYS A 62 -24.30 5.31 2.89
C LYS A 62 -22.99 4.62 2.54
N TRP A 63 -22.04 5.33 1.92
CA TRP A 63 -20.72 4.78 1.59
C TRP A 63 -19.98 4.29 2.85
N ILE A 64 -19.92 5.12 3.88
CA ILE A 64 -19.32 4.77 5.19
C ILE A 64 -20.05 3.57 5.80
N ALA A 65 -21.38 3.63 5.88
CA ALA A 65 -22.19 2.58 6.46
C ALA A 65 -22.01 1.24 5.74
N TRP A 66 -21.88 1.27 4.41
CA TRP A 66 -21.63 0.07 3.63
C TRP A 66 -20.25 -0.53 3.90
N ILE A 67 -19.19 0.29 3.94
CA ILE A 67 -17.85 -0.22 4.30
C ILE A 67 -17.91 -0.84 5.70
N GLN A 68 -18.48 -0.14 6.68
CA GLN A 68 -18.59 -0.62 8.06
C GLN A 68 -19.42 -1.91 8.18
N SER A 69 -20.44 -2.11 7.36
CA SER A 69 -21.25 -3.34 7.37
C SER A 69 -20.50 -4.57 6.84
N GLN A 70 -19.38 -4.36 6.12
CA GLN A 70 -18.50 -5.47 5.70
C GLN A 70 -17.62 -5.97 6.85
N GLN A 71 -17.60 -5.28 7.99
CA GLN A 71 -16.85 -5.73 9.16
C GLN A 71 -17.59 -6.87 9.86
N SER A 72 -16.92 -8.01 10.02
CA SER A 72 -17.42 -9.16 10.76
C SER A 72 -17.81 -8.77 12.20
N GLU A 73 -19.03 -9.11 12.59
CA GLU A 73 -19.50 -8.93 13.98
C GLU A 73 -18.82 -9.90 14.94
N GLN A 74 -18.37 -11.06 14.45
CA GLN A 74 -17.80 -12.12 15.26
C GLN A 74 -16.39 -11.80 15.74
N ASP A 75 -15.54 -11.29 14.83
CA ASP A 75 -14.10 -11.15 15.08
C ASP A 75 -13.53 -9.80 14.65
N GLY A 76 -14.38 -8.87 14.17
CA GLY A 76 -13.96 -7.54 13.74
C GLY A 76 -13.14 -7.50 12.44
N THR A 77 -13.02 -8.62 11.72
CA THR A 77 -12.20 -8.68 10.50
C THR A 77 -12.95 -8.20 9.25
N PHE A 78 -12.19 -7.87 8.20
CA PHE A 78 -12.68 -7.70 6.84
C PHE A 78 -12.08 -8.81 5.96
N VAL A 79 -12.76 -9.17 4.87
CA VAL A 79 -12.29 -10.23 3.96
C VAL A 79 -12.33 -9.74 2.51
N PHE A 80 -11.28 -10.03 1.74
CA PHE A 80 -11.25 -9.85 0.30
C PHE A 80 -11.45 -11.20 -0.41
N PRO A 81 -12.71 -11.57 -0.75
CA PRO A 81 -12.97 -12.83 -1.43
C PRO A 81 -12.25 -12.90 -2.79
N PRO A 82 -11.85 -14.11 -3.25
CA PRO A 82 -12.04 -15.42 -2.63
C PRO A 82 -10.95 -15.82 -1.61
N SER A 83 -9.96 -14.96 -1.35
CA SER A 83 -8.79 -15.29 -0.54
C SER A 83 -8.92 -14.81 0.91
N ASP A 84 -8.35 -15.57 1.86
CA ASP A 84 -8.27 -15.15 3.26
C ASP A 84 -7.16 -14.08 3.47
N ARG A 85 -7.42 -12.87 2.97
CA ARG A 85 -6.50 -11.72 2.98
C ARG A 85 -6.95 -10.66 3.99
N ARG A 86 -7.18 -11.08 5.23
CA ARG A 86 -7.81 -10.25 6.27
C ARG A 86 -6.99 -9.02 6.62
N GLY A 87 -5.67 -9.14 6.66
CA GLY A 87 -4.82 -8.03 7.08
C GLY A 87 -4.79 -6.87 6.10
N ILE A 88 -4.67 -7.15 4.79
CA ILE A 88 -4.80 -6.10 3.76
C ILE A 88 -6.23 -5.57 3.67
N ALA A 89 -7.24 -6.42 3.86
CA ALA A 89 -8.63 -5.96 3.87
C ALA A 89 -8.88 -4.97 5.02
N PHE A 90 -8.47 -5.33 6.24
CA PHE A 90 -8.58 -4.46 7.41
C PHE A 90 -7.79 -3.17 7.25
N TRP A 91 -6.52 -3.26 6.83
CA TRP A 91 -5.70 -2.07 6.60
C TRP A 91 -6.32 -1.12 5.58
N ASN A 92 -6.89 -1.65 4.49
CA ASN A 92 -7.54 -0.81 3.49
C ASN A 92 -8.86 -0.21 4.00
N ALA A 93 -9.65 -0.97 4.75
CA ALA A 93 -10.88 -0.47 5.35
C ALA A 93 -10.61 0.71 6.30
N VAL A 94 -9.63 0.57 7.20
CA VAL A 94 -9.23 1.66 8.12
C VAL A 94 -8.80 2.91 7.35
N ARG A 95 -7.96 2.76 6.32
CA ARG A 95 -7.48 3.90 5.53
C ARG A 95 -8.59 4.60 4.77
N ALA A 96 -9.47 3.84 4.10
CA ALA A 96 -10.59 4.41 3.35
C ALA A 96 -11.56 5.13 4.29
N LEU A 97 -11.89 4.52 5.45
CA LEU A 97 -12.75 5.15 6.45
C LEU A 97 -12.12 6.44 6.99
N ASN A 98 -10.82 6.46 7.30
CA ASN A 98 -10.14 7.68 7.72
C ASN A 98 -10.20 8.80 6.65
N MET A 99 -10.12 8.46 5.36
CA MET A 99 -10.27 9.45 4.26
C MET A 99 -11.70 9.98 4.14
N LEU A 100 -12.69 9.23 4.64
CA LEU A 100 -14.10 9.60 4.68
C LEU A 100 -14.50 10.19 6.05
N ASP A 101 -13.53 10.55 6.89
CA ASP A 101 -13.74 11.05 8.25
C ASP A 101 -14.53 10.09 9.16
N ALA A 102 -14.33 8.78 8.97
CA ALA A 102 -14.97 7.71 9.72
C ALA A 102 -13.95 6.75 10.36
N GLN A 103 -14.43 5.81 11.17
CA GLN A 103 -13.64 4.80 11.84
C GLN A 103 -14.23 3.40 11.64
N VAL A 104 -13.41 2.37 11.82
CA VAL A 104 -13.93 1.00 11.95
C VAL A 104 -14.76 0.87 13.22
N LEU A 105 -15.73 -0.05 13.23
CA LEU A 105 -16.63 -0.24 14.38
C LEU A 105 -15.97 -1.05 15.50
N ARG A 106 -15.01 -1.91 15.15
CA ARG A 106 -14.38 -2.88 16.06
C ARG A 106 -12.89 -3.04 15.76
N SER A 107 -12.11 -3.41 16.77
CA SER A 107 -10.73 -3.88 16.56
C SER A 107 -10.73 -5.38 16.26
N PRO A 108 -9.92 -5.88 15.32
CA PRO A 108 -9.87 -7.30 14.99
C PRO A 108 -9.34 -8.16 16.15
N ASP A 109 -10.01 -9.27 16.44
CA ASP A 109 -9.66 -10.16 17.55
C ASP A 109 -8.30 -10.83 17.38
N ASN A 110 -7.92 -11.12 16.13
CA ASN A 110 -6.63 -11.71 15.79
C ASN A 110 -5.42 -10.80 16.09
N GLN A 111 -5.65 -9.53 16.46
CA GLN A 111 -4.61 -8.60 16.88
C GLN A 111 -4.47 -8.47 18.39
N ARG A 112 -5.46 -8.92 19.18
CA ARG A 112 -5.44 -8.77 20.65
C ARG A 112 -4.22 -9.42 21.29
N GLY A 113 -3.81 -10.58 20.76
CA GLY A 113 -2.61 -11.29 21.24
C GLY A 113 -1.30 -10.55 20.96
N ALA A 114 -1.30 -9.54 20.09
CA ALA A 114 -0.11 -8.80 19.69
C ALA A 114 0.09 -7.48 20.46
N THR A 115 -0.71 -7.15 21.48
CA THR A 115 -0.66 -5.83 22.18
C THR A 115 0.50 -5.66 23.17
N THR A 116 1.30 -6.70 23.40
CA THR A 116 2.50 -6.65 24.25
C THR A 116 3.72 -7.00 23.42
N VAL A 117 4.93 -6.61 23.83
CA VAL A 117 6.18 -6.97 23.13
C VAL A 117 6.30 -8.49 22.93
N ALA A 118 6.03 -9.27 23.98
CA ALA A 118 6.07 -10.73 23.90
C ALA A 118 4.99 -11.29 22.96
N GLY A 119 3.78 -10.73 23.05
CA GLY A 119 2.66 -11.08 22.19
C GLY A 119 2.93 -10.79 20.71
N LEU A 120 3.52 -9.64 20.40
CA LEU A 120 3.92 -9.24 19.05
C LEU A 120 4.95 -10.20 18.45
N ARG A 121 5.99 -10.53 19.21
CA ARG A 121 7.02 -11.48 18.76
C ARG A 121 6.43 -12.87 18.51
N GLN A 122 5.53 -13.31 19.38
CA GLN A 122 4.81 -14.56 19.17
C GLN A 122 3.89 -14.49 17.94
N TRP A 123 3.22 -13.36 17.70
CA TRP A 123 2.40 -13.14 16.51
C TRP A 123 3.24 -13.25 15.23
N PHE A 124 4.41 -12.57 15.16
CA PHE A 124 5.31 -12.66 14.01
C PHE A 124 5.83 -14.08 13.80
N LYS A 125 6.15 -14.81 14.88
CA LYS A 125 6.55 -16.22 14.80
C LYS A 125 5.44 -17.09 14.20
N THR A 126 4.21 -16.96 14.68
CA THR A 126 3.05 -17.71 14.18
C THR A 126 2.78 -17.37 12.71
N TRP A 127 2.74 -16.08 12.36
CA TRP A 127 2.52 -15.62 10.98
C TRP A 127 3.60 -16.13 10.01
N LYS A 128 4.89 -16.07 10.38
CA LYS A 128 5.98 -16.63 9.55
C LYS A 128 5.78 -18.12 9.28
N SER A 129 5.26 -18.87 10.26
CA SER A 129 5.02 -20.31 10.13
C SER A 129 3.76 -20.68 9.34
N SER A 130 2.78 -19.78 9.23
CA SER A 130 1.50 -20.09 8.56
C SER A 130 1.57 -19.98 7.04
N GLY A 131 2.64 -19.43 6.48
CA GLY A 131 2.76 -19.15 5.04
C GLY A 131 1.80 -18.07 4.54
N HIS A 132 1.16 -17.32 5.45
CA HIS A 132 0.30 -16.21 5.07
C HIS A 132 1.11 -15.10 4.40
N THR A 133 0.45 -14.36 3.52
CA THR A 133 1.10 -13.29 2.76
C THR A 133 1.59 -12.16 3.67
N HIS A 134 2.58 -11.37 3.20
CA HIS A 134 3.12 -10.21 3.92
C HIS A 134 2.09 -9.14 4.26
N HIS A 135 0.96 -9.16 3.54
CA HIS A 135 -0.20 -8.31 3.78
C HIS A 135 -0.80 -8.45 5.18
N GLU A 136 -0.63 -9.60 5.85
CA GLU A 136 -1.15 -9.77 7.21
C GLU A 136 -0.44 -8.84 8.22
N VAL A 137 0.80 -8.48 7.95
CA VAL A 137 1.56 -7.52 8.79
C VAL A 137 0.95 -6.11 8.70
N LEU A 138 0.33 -5.75 7.58
CA LEU A 138 -0.32 -4.44 7.41
C LEU A 138 -1.51 -4.27 8.36
N ALA A 139 -2.10 -5.36 8.85
CA ALA A 139 -3.17 -5.32 9.82
C ALA A 139 -2.74 -4.62 11.13
N LEU A 140 -1.45 -4.70 11.49
CA LEU A 140 -0.90 -4.09 12.69
C LEU A 140 -0.59 -2.59 12.54
N ALA A 141 -0.65 -2.03 11.33
CA ALA A 141 -0.32 -0.63 11.10
C ALA A 141 -1.24 0.36 11.85
N PRO A 142 -2.58 0.17 11.92
CA PRO A 142 -3.43 1.01 12.76
C PRO A 142 -3.03 0.98 14.24
N MET A 143 -2.71 -0.20 14.77
CA MET A 143 -2.22 -0.36 16.15
C MET A 143 -0.88 0.35 16.35
N LEU A 144 0.05 0.23 15.42
CA LEU A 144 1.38 0.86 15.48
C LEU A 144 1.31 2.38 15.64
N VAL A 145 0.39 3.05 14.93
CA VAL A 145 0.25 4.52 14.95
C VAL A 145 -0.23 5.02 16.31
N SER A 146 -1.05 4.24 17.02
CA SER A 146 -1.65 4.64 18.30
C SER A 146 -1.10 3.86 19.50
N HIS A 147 -0.03 3.07 19.34
CA HIS A 147 0.44 2.21 20.42
C HIS A 147 1.08 3.04 21.55
N PRO A 148 0.67 2.87 22.82
CA PRO A 148 1.18 3.69 23.91
C PRO A 148 2.59 3.28 24.38
N ASP A 149 3.02 2.05 24.09
CA ASP A 149 4.31 1.51 24.52
C ASP A 149 5.40 1.68 23.43
N PRO A 150 6.44 2.52 23.64
CA PRO A 150 7.55 2.68 22.70
C PRO A 150 8.38 1.41 22.50
N ALA A 151 8.48 0.54 23.51
CA ALA A 151 9.22 -0.72 23.40
C ALA A 151 8.53 -1.68 22.42
N TRP A 152 7.20 -1.65 22.39
CA TRP A 152 6.41 -2.35 21.38
C TRP A 152 6.69 -1.84 19.97
N ILE A 153 6.67 -0.51 19.78
CA ILE A 153 6.95 0.13 18.49
C ILE A 153 8.35 -0.24 18.01
N GLN A 154 9.34 -0.20 18.90
CA GLN A 154 10.69 -0.64 18.60
C GLN A 154 10.73 -2.12 18.19
N ALA A 155 10.12 -3.01 18.97
CA ALA A 155 10.07 -4.44 18.68
C ALA A 155 9.41 -4.75 17.33
N PHE A 156 8.37 -4.00 16.95
CA PHE A 156 7.75 -4.10 15.63
C PHE A 156 8.75 -3.82 14.51
N PHE A 157 9.49 -2.72 14.61
CA PHE A 157 10.48 -2.36 13.59
C PHE A 157 11.68 -3.32 13.58
N GLU A 158 12.11 -3.84 14.73
CA GLU A 158 13.12 -4.90 14.82
C GLU A 158 12.67 -6.16 14.07
N GLU A 159 11.43 -6.61 14.24
CA GLU A 159 10.87 -7.75 13.54
C GLU A 159 10.81 -7.53 12.01
N LEU A 160 10.51 -6.31 11.56
CA LEU A 160 10.58 -5.98 10.13
C LEU A 160 12.03 -5.96 9.63
N ALA A 161 12.93 -5.28 10.35
CA ALA A 161 14.33 -5.12 9.96
C ALA A 161 15.05 -6.48 9.84
N ALA A 162 14.77 -7.41 10.76
CA ALA A 162 15.33 -8.76 10.75
C ALA A 162 14.99 -9.57 9.49
N GLN A 163 13.96 -9.15 8.72
CA GLN A 163 13.52 -9.79 7.50
C GLN A 163 14.08 -9.12 6.24
N GLN A 164 14.80 -8.01 6.37
CA GLN A 164 15.33 -7.26 5.23
C GLN A 164 16.60 -7.94 4.70
N HIS A 165 16.70 -8.12 3.38
CA HIS A 165 17.90 -8.69 2.77
C HIS A 165 19.07 -7.69 2.91
N PRO A 166 20.20 -8.06 3.57
CA PRO A 166 21.25 -7.11 3.89
C PRO A 166 21.96 -6.54 2.65
N ALA A 167 22.13 -7.35 1.60
CA ALA A 167 22.79 -6.91 0.36
C ALA A 167 21.87 -6.16 -0.62
N LEU A 168 20.57 -6.48 -0.67
CA LEU A 168 19.63 -5.93 -1.66
C LEU A 168 18.70 -4.87 -1.08
N GLY A 169 18.58 -4.79 0.25
CA GLY A 169 17.64 -3.91 0.94
C GLY A 169 16.16 -4.29 0.77
N THR A 170 15.82 -5.22 -0.11
CA THR A 170 14.44 -5.70 -0.31
C THR A 170 14.00 -6.64 0.82
N TRP A 171 12.69 -6.77 0.99
CA TRP A 171 12.11 -7.83 1.82
C TRP A 171 11.68 -9.01 0.94
N PRO A 172 12.39 -10.15 0.98
CA PRO A 172 12.13 -11.28 0.08
C PRO A 172 10.84 -12.06 0.43
N ALA A 173 10.39 -12.93 -0.48
CA ALA A 173 9.36 -13.94 -0.21
C ALA A 173 9.80 -15.30 -0.79
N GLU A 174 9.55 -15.55 -2.08
CA GLU A 174 9.94 -16.78 -2.80
C GLU A 174 11.18 -16.56 -3.70
N GLY A 175 12.06 -15.65 -3.31
CA GLY A 175 13.21 -15.23 -4.11
C GLY A 175 13.96 -14.07 -3.47
N PRO A 176 14.99 -13.55 -4.13
CA PRO A 176 15.87 -12.51 -3.55
C PRO A 176 15.14 -11.18 -3.34
N THR A 177 14.06 -10.92 -4.09
CA THR A 177 13.31 -9.66 -4.06
C THR A 177 11.80 -9.90 -4.04
N ASN A 178 11.06 -8.98 -3.43
CA ASN A 178 9.61 -8.86 -3.58
C ASN A 178 9.24 -7.38 -3.49
N ILE A 179 8.89 -6.79 -4.64
CA ILE A 179 8.62 -5.35 -4.77
C ILE A 179 7.45 -4.93 -3.88
N SER A 180 6.36 -5.69 -3.90
CA SER A 180 5.15 -5.34 -3.15
C SER A 180 5.36 -5.40 -1.64
N ARG A 181 6.08 -6.42 -1.16
CA ARG A 181 6.48 -6.51 0.24
C ARG A 181 7.42 -5.38 0.64
N THR A 182 8.36 -5.04 -0.23
CA THR A 182 9.32 -3.94 0.01
C THR A 182 8.61 -2.59 0.08
N PHE A 183 7.64 -2.35 -0.80
CA PHE A 183 6.75 -1.20 -0.74
C PHE A 183 5.95 -1.17 0.57
N ALA A 184 5.25 -2.25 0.90
CA ALA A 184 4.39 -2.34 2.08
C ALA A 184 5.14 -1.98 3.37
N TYR A 185 6.33 -2.54 3.57
CA TYR A 185 7.10 -2.27 4.78
C TYR A 185 7.76 -0.89 4.75
N SER A 186 8.26 -0.44 3.59
CA SER A 186 8.76 0.94 3.45
C SER A 186 7.69 1.98 3.71
N LEU A 187 6.44 1.71 3.32
CA LEU A 187 5.28 2.54 3.62
C LEU A 187 5.04 2.63 5.13
N ILE A 188 5.16 1.52 5.87
CA ILE A 188 5.05 1.55 7.34
C ILE A 188 6.18 2.38 7.97
N TYR A 189 7.43 2.19 7.55
CA TYR A 189 8.55 3.00 8.03
C TYR A 189 8.32 4.49 7.78
N THR A 190 8.02 4.86 6.54
CA THR A 190 7.83 6.26 6.15
C THR A 190 6.58 6.89 6.77
N GLY A 191 5.51 6.12 7.01
CA GLY A 191 4.33 6.58 7.73
C GLY A 191 4.55 6.85 9.22
N MET A 192 5.66 6.37 9.78
CA MET A 192 6.10 6.63 11.15
C MET A 192 7.31 7.57 11.22
N ASP A 193 7.54 8.35 10.16
CA ASP A 193 8.68 9.26 10.01
C ASP A 193 10.05 8.58 10.19
N LYS A 194 10.16 7.32 9.76
CA LYS A 194 11.39 6.53 9.79
C LYS A 194 11.84 6.14 8.39
N LEU A 195 13.14 5.89 8.24
CA LEU A 195 13.70 5.29 7.04
C LEU A 195 13.85 3.77 7.23
N PRO A 196 13.57 2.97 6.18
CA PRO A 196 14.03 1.59 6.12
C PRO A 196 15.55 1.46 6.37
N PRO A 197 16.04 0.45 7.11
CA PRO A 197 17.46 0.32 7.45
C PRO A 197 18.42 0.30 6.25
N GLN A 198 17.97 -0.21 5.11
CA GLN A 198 18.74 -0.28 3.85
C GLN A 198 18.10 0.52 2.71
N ALA A 199 17.55 1.71 3.00
CA ALA A 199 16.77 2.50 2.05
C ALA A 199 17.50 2.82 0.71
N GLU A 200 18.81 3.07 0.73
CA GLU A 200 19.58 3.29 -0.51
C GLU A 200 19.60 2.05 -1.41
N LYS A 201 19.79 0.86 -0.81
CA LYS A 201 19.80 -0.41 -1.55
C LYS A 201 18.43 -0.76 -2.13
N ILE A 202 17.35 -0.33 -1.47
CA ILE A 202 15.99 -0.46 -2.03
C ILE A 202 15.90 0.33 -3.34
N VAL A 203 16.43 1.56 -3.38
CA VAL A 203 16.44 2.37 -4.61
C VAL A 203 17.23 1.67 -5.71
N ASP A 204 18.45 1.20 -5.39
CA ASP A 204 19.29 0.47 -6.33
C ASP A 204 18.58 -0.78 -6.87
N ALA A 205 17.95 -1.56 -5.99
CA ALA A 205 17.21 -2.76 -6.36
C ALA A 205 16.01 -2.44 -7.28
N MET A 206 15.25 -1.37 -7.00
CA MET A 206 14.13 -0.99 -7.87
C MET A 206 14.61 -0.58 -9.25
N LEU A 207 15.71 0.18 -9.36
CA LEU A 207 16.27 0.57 -10.66
C LEU A 207 16.80 -0.63 -11.44
N ILE A 208 17.48 -1.58 -10.79
CA ILE A 208 17.99 -2.81 -11.42
C ILE A 208 16.85 -3.70 -11.92
N LEU A 209 15.75 -3.77 -11.18
CA LEU A 209 14.58 -4.59 -11.54
C LEU A 209 13.72 -3.95 -12.63
N GLN A 210 13.95 -2.68 -12.99
CA GLN A 210 13.18 -2.01 -14.03
C GLN A 210 13.55 -2.61 -15.40
N GLU A 211 12.53 -3.07 -16.13
CA GLU A 211 12.73 -3.57 -17.47
C GLU A 211 12.94 -2.43 -18.47
N LYS A 212 13.45 -2.74 -19.67
CA LYS A 212 13.70 -1.75 -20.73
C LYS A 212 12.46 -0.97 -21.16
N ASN A 213 11.27 -1.54 -20.96
CA ASN A 213 9.98 -0.88 -21.23
C ASN A 213 9.58 0.14 -20.15
N GLY A 214 10.38 0.30 -19.09
CA GLY A 214 10.14 1.20 -17.98
C GLY A 214 9.22 0.64 -16.88
N PHE A 215 8.73 -0.59 -17.02
CA PHE A 215 7.83 -1.23 -16.06
C PHE A 215 8.54 -2.28 -15.21
N TRP A 216 7.87 -2.69 -14.14
CA TRP A 216 8.26 -3.84 -13.33
C TRP A 216 7.30 -4.99 -13.61
N HIS A 217 7.84 -6.10 -14.15
CA HIS A 217 7.07 -7.26 -14.63
C HIS A 217 6.24 -6.97 -15.90
N GLY A 218 6.89 -6.45 -16.95
CA GLY A 218 6.38 -6.41 -18.33
C GLY A 218 5.35 -5.35 -18.69
N ARG A 219 4.52 -4.90 -17.74
CA ARG A 219 3.37 -4.02 -18.00
C ARG A 219 2.97 -3.20 -16.77
N PRO A 220 2.15 -2.14 -16.92
CA PRO A 220 1.54 -1.45 -15.79
C PRO A 220 0.78 -2.44 -14.89
N ASN A 221 1.15 -2.48 -13.61
CA ASN A 221 0.58 -3.38 -12.60
C ASN A 221 0.89 -2.85 -11.19
N PHE A 222 0.48 -3.59 -10.15
CA PHE A 222 0.77 -3.23 -8.75
C PHE A 222 2.28 -3.10 -8.46
N SER A 223 3.13 -3.97 -9.01
CA SER A 223 4.59 -3.87 -8.83
C SER A 223 5.16 -2.58 -9.41
N THR A 224 4.63 -2.12 -10.54
CA THR A 224 5.02 -0.84 -11.14
C THR A 224 4.62 0.34 -10.23
N MET A 225 3.40 0.35 -9.72
CA MET A 225 2.94 1.37 -8.76
C MET A 225 3.81 1.38 -7.49
N ASP A 226 4.05 0.20 -6.92
CA ASP A 226 4.84 0.00 -5.71
C ASP A 226 6.28 0.48 -5.88
N ALA A 227 6.92 0.16 -7.02
CA ALA A 227 8.26 0.62 -7.35
C ALA A 227 8.34 2.14 -7.58
N VAL A 228 7.37 2.72 -8.31
CA VAL A 228 7.27 4.17 -8.51
C VAL A 228 7.12 4.90 -7.17
N TYR A 229 6.31 4.37 -6.25
CA TYR A 229 6.21 4.95 -4.90
C TYR A 229 7.58 4.99 -4.21
N LEU A 230 8.30 3.86 -4.18
CA LEU A 230 9.61 3.76 -3.56
C LEU A 230 10.61 4.75 -4.17
N LEU A 231 10.67 4.82 -5.50
CA LEU A 231 11.56 5.72 -6.25
C LEU A 231 11.17 7.20 -6.13
N SER A 232 9.90 7.52 -5.86
CA SER A 232 9.46 8.89 -5.66
C SER A 232 9.79 9.45 -4.26
N ARG A 233 9.96 8.58 -3.26
CA ARG A 233 10.12 8.98 -1.84
C ARG A 233 11.51 8.75 -1.30
N LEU A 234 12.05 7.54 -1.46
CA LEU A 234 13.31 7.15 -0.80
C LEU A 234 14.52 7.97 -1.28
N PRO A 235 14.73 8.26 -2.59
CA PRO A 235 15.92 8.96 -3.02
C PRO A 235 16.10 10.35 -2.41
N LYS A 236 14.99 11.07 -2.20
CA LYS A 236 15.02 12.39 -1.54
C LYS A 236 15.36 12.23 -0.07
N ALA A 237 14.76 11.25 0.60
CA ALA A 237 14.89 11.06 2.04
C ALA A 237 16.28 10.52 2.46
N THR A 238 16.99 9.84 1.56
CA THR A 238 18.36 9.34 1.79
C THR A 238 19.45 10.23 1.17
N GLY A 239 19.09 11.27 0.41
CA GLY A 239 20.07 12.06 -0.34
C GLY A 239 20.75 11.30 -1.48
N TRP A 240 20.16 10.18 -1.94
CA TRP A 240 20.73 9.26 -2.94
C TRP A 240 21.16 9.96 -4.24
N ARG A 241 20.47 11.04 -4.64
CA ARG A 241 20.80 11.81 -5.86
C ARG A 241 22.12 12.60 -5.79
N ASN A 242 22.73 12.78 -4.62
CA ASN A 242 24.08 13.35 -4.55
C ASN A 242 25.15 12.37 -5.04
N ARG A 243 24.83 11.07 -5.20
CA ARG A 243 25.78 10.04 -5.67
C ARG A 243 25.58 9.65 -7.14
N ALA A 244 24.38 9.88 -7.70
CA ALA A 244 23.96 9.39 -9.02
C ALA A 244 24.21 10.36 -10.20
N PHE A 245 24.91 11.48 -9.98
CA PHE A 245 25.36 12.37 -11.07
C PHE A 245 26.24 11.68 -12.13
N TRP A 246 26.60 10.40 -11.92
CA TRP A 246 27.39 9.58 -12.83
C TRP A 246 26.62 8.56 -13.66
N GLN A 247 25.32 8.32 -13.43
CA GLN A 247 24.57 7.24 -14.12
C GLN A 247 23.43 7.70 -15.05
N CYS A 248 23.05 8.98 -15.03
CA CYS A 248 22.03 9.49 -15.96
C CYS A 248 22.48 9.63 -17.43
N ARG A 249 23.76 9.41 -17.76
CA ARG A 249 24.20 9.42 -19.18
C ARG A 249 23.58 8.32 -20.04
N VAL A 250 23.15 7.20 -19.45
CA VAL A 250 22.63 6.06 -20.23
C VAL A 250 21.25 6.34 -20.84
N ILE A 251 20.44 7.22 -20.24
CA ILE A 251 19.11 7.58 -20.77
C ILE A 251 19.23 8.67 -21.84
N GLU A 252 20.14 9.62 -21.68
CA GLU A 252 20.40 10.64 -22.72
C GLU A 252 21.05 10.03 -23.98
N GLU A 253 21.94 9.04 -23.83
CA GLU A 253 22.54 8.33 -24.97
C GLU A 253 21.51 7.44 -25.72
N ALA A 254 20.59 6.78 -25.02
CA ALA A 254 19.54 5.97 -25.65
C ALA A 254 18.49 6.80 -26.41
N LEU A 255 18.25 8.05 -26.00
CA LEU A 255 17.37 8.98 -26.71
C LEU A 255 18.08 9.72 -27.86
N ALA A 256 19.41 9.89 -27.77
CA ALA A 256 20.21 10.46 -28.86
C ALA A 256 20.33 9.51 -30.07
N ASP A 257 20.34 8.20 -29.85
CA ASP A 257 20.42 7.20 -30.93
C ASP A 257 19.10 7.01 -31.69
N GLN A 258 17.96 7.45 -31.14
CA GLN A 258 16.66 7.41 -31.85
C GLN A 258 16.44 8.62 -32.77
N GLY A 259 17.35 9.59 -32.79
CA GLY A 259 17.34 10.75 -33.69
C GLY A 259 18.26 10.60 -34.92
N LYS A 260 18.86 9.43 -35.15
CA LYS A 260 19.74 9.16 -36.29
C LYS A 260 19.35 7.84 -36.99
N ALA A 261 18.16 7.80 -37.56
CA ALA A 261 17.77 6.83 -38.59
C ALA A 261 16.92 7.53 -39.65
#